data_AF-A0A803NC40-F1
#
_entry.id   AF-A0A803NC40-F1
#
_cell.length_a   1.000
_cell.length_b   1.000
_cell.length_c   1.000
_cell.angle_alpha   90.00
_cell.angle_beta   90.00
_cell.angle_gamma   90.00
#
_symmetry.space_group_name_H-M   'P 1'
#
loop_
_entity.id
_entity.type
_entity.pdbx_description
1 polymer ?
#
loop_
_entity_poly.entity_id
_entity_poly.type
_entity_poly.pdbx_seq_one_letter_code
_entity_poly.pdbx_strand_id
1 'polypeptide(L)'
;MSGKAGDYEEASRLYLAFAFAGSLWADGSKGWPLEEFQSKKHLLSKATAHARNCPRHFNEVCENIKLISSDEVDLHELQKQLALSRQHKNLRGEILSTRRILDRLLATDVSMHESRRNRIKNPLNWISVTELIHHWNVWKQKIETIFKYLDSLTEQGTSGFQEYENFCLEYLGVRKRSICPDADYFLLYPDVEWVKYVPRRSEVKMESIDANQLVYAAKRHWCAEIFSVGLKYLELIESFRIVAVENSMPMYRISQTLIHIFEAAQLLIIQSRYLTQANDVLPSLMNYIDHSARILSPFLFSRFGKQEIYGV
;
A
#
# COMPACT_ATOMS: atom_id res chain seq x y z
N MET A 1 1.50 -11.68 39.02
CA MET A 1 0.78 -10.39 39.17
C MET A 1 0.65 -9.64 37.84
N SER A 2 0.19 -10.28 36.74
CA SER A 2 0.17 -9.65 35.39
C SER A 2 -1.24 -9.47 34.77
N GLY A 3 -2.32 -9.96 35.40
CA GLY A 3 -3.65 -9.99 34.77
C GLY A 3 -4.17 -8.61 34.34
N LYS A 4 -4.28 -7.66 35.27
CA LYS A 4 -4.91 -6.35 34.99
C LYS A 4 -4.18 -5.51 33.94
N ALA A 5 -2.84 -5.52 33.92
CA ALA A 5 -2.07 -4.73 32.95
C ALA A 5 -2.14 -5.34 31.55
N GLY A 6 -2.12 -6.67 31.44
CA GLY A 6 -2.34 -7.37 30.15
C GLY A 6 -3.72 -7.09 29.58
N ASP A 7 -4.75 -7.07 30.43
CA ASP A 7 -6.12 -6.77 30.02
C ASP A 7 -6.27 -5.34 29.46
N TYR A 8 -5.56 -4.36 30.05
CA TYR A 8 -5.57 -2.98 29.57
C TYR A 8 -4.81 -2.80 28.24
N GLU A 9 -3.68 -3.49 28.06
CA GLU A 9 -2.94 -3.49 26.80
C GLU A 9 -3.81 -4.04 25.68
N GLU A 10 -4.38 -5.23 25.88
CA GLU A 10 -5.23 -5.87 24.88
C GLU A 10 -6.47 -5.02 24.57
N ALA A 11 -7.16 -4.50 25.60
CA ALA A 11 -8.30 -3.61 25.38
C ALA A 11 -7.92 -2.38 24.54
N SER A 12 -6.77 -1.76 24.80
CA SER A 12 -6.32 -0.60 24.02
C SER A 12 -6.05 -0.95 22.56
N ARG A 13 -5.41 -2.10 22.28
CA ARG A 13 -5.21 -2.61 20.90
C ARG A 13 -6.54 -2.91 20.21
N LEU A 14 -7.49 -3.51 20.91
CA LEU A 14 -8.82 -3.81 20.37
C LEU A 14 -9.53 -2.52 19.92
N TYR A 15 -9.63 -1.52 20.78
CA TYR A 15 -10.27 -0.24 20.42
C TYR A 15 -9.57 0.44 19.24
N LEU A 16 -8.25 0.40 19.20
CA LEU A 16 -7.45 0.96 18.11
C LEU A 16 -7.69 0.23 16.79
N ALA A 17 -7.75 -1.10 16.80
CA ALA A 17 -8.09 -1.93 15.65
C ALA A 17 -9.50 -1.64 15.12
N PHE A 18 -10.49 -1.47 16.00
CA PHE A 18 -11.84 -1.07 15.61
C PHE A 18 -11.87 0.33 14.99
N ALA A 19 -11.12 1.29 15.55
CA ALA A 19 -10.99 2.63 15.01
C ALA A 19 -10.33 2.61 13.61
N PHE A 20 -9.29 1.80 13.45
CA PHE A 20 -8.59 1.64 12.18
C PHE A 20 -9.49 1.02 11.10
N ALA A 21 -10.06 -0.15 11.38
CA ALA A 21 -10.97 -0.83 10.46
C ALA A 21 -12.19 0.04 10.11
N GLY A 22 -12.76 0.74 11.10
CA GLY A 22 -13.88 1.66 10.86
C GLY A 22 -13.50 2.84 9.96
N SER A 23 -12.29 3.38 10.09
CA SER A 23 -11.82 4.46 9.20
C SER A 23 -11.67 3.99 7.75
N LEU A 24 -11.41 2.70 7.54
CA LEU A 24 -11.29 2.11 6.20
C LEU A 24 -12.67 1.75 5.61
N TRP A 25 -13.63 1.35 6.44
CA TRP A 25 -14.79 0.56 5.97
C TRP A 25 -16.16 0.97 6.50
N ALA A 26 -16.23 1.75 7.57
CA ALA A 26 -17.51 2.20 8.10
C ALA A 26 -18.18 3.21 7.15
N ASP A 27 -19.48 3.40 7.33
CA ASP A 27 -20.27 4.46 6.70
C ASP A 27 -20.16 4.53 5.16
N GLY A 28 -19.91 3.38 4.51
CA GLY A 28 -19.82 3.26 3.05
C GLY A 28 -18.44 3.57 2.46
N SER A 29 -17.39 3.71 3.30
CA SER A 29 -16.02 3.87 2.85
C SER A 29 -15.53 2.68 2.02
N LYS A 30 -14.59 2.96 1.10
CA LYS A 30 -14.08 2.00 0.10
C LYS A 30 -12.71 1.43 0.42
N GLY A 31 -12.21 1.62 1.65
CA GLY A 31 -10.95 1.05 2.11
C GLY A 31 -9.78 2.01 2.13
N TRP A 32 -9.82 3.11 1.38
CA TRP A 32 -8.80 4.16 1.44
C TRP A 32 -9.33 5.43 0.76
N PRO A 33 -9.05 6.64 1.27
CA PRO A 33 -8.25 6.99 2.45
C PRO A 33 -8.93 6.64 3.79
N LEU A 34 -8.26 6.91 4.91
CA LEU A 34 -8.85 6.80 6.25
C LEU A 34 -9.86 7.92 6.47
N GLU A 35 -11.13 7.55 6.61
CA GLU A 35 -12.24 8.49 6.75
C GLU A 35 -12.62 8.70 8.24
N GLU A 36 -13.39 9.76 8.50
CA GLU A 36 -14.12 9.91 9.77
C GLU A 36 -15.38 9.05 9.76
N PHE A 37 -15.78 8.58 10.94
CA PHE A 37 -17.03 7.84 11.13
C PHE A 37 -17.58 8.07 12.55
N GLN A 38 -18.86 7.81 12.76
CA GLN A 38 -19.59 8.24 13.96
C GLN A 38 -18.90 7.88 15.29
N SER A 39 -18.33 6.68 15.40
CA SER A 39 -17.74 6.16 16.64
C SER A 39 -16.23 6.37 16.79
N LYS A 40 -15.56 6.94 15.77
CA LYS A 40 -14.09 7.03 15.73
C LYS A 40 -13.48 7.69 16.96
N LYS A 41 -13.94 8.91 17.29
CA LYS A 41 -13.44 9.69 18.43
C LYS A 41 -13.64 8.97 19.77
N HIS A 42 -14.77 8.26 19.93
CA HIS A 42 -15.05 7.47 21.12
C HIS A 42 -14.06 6.30 21.25
N LEU A 43 -13.83 5.55 20.16
CA LEU A 43 -12.91 4.42 20.13
C LEU A 43 -11.46 4.86 20.43
N LEU A 44 -10.99 5.94 19.78
CA LEU A 44 -9.64 6.48 20.04
C LEU A 44 -9.48 6.96 21.50
N SER A 45 -10.53 7.56 22.07
CA SER A 45 -10.53 7.98 23.48
C SER A 45 -10.47 6.78 24.44
N LYS A 46 -11.19 5.70 24.13
CA LYS A 46 -11.12 4.45 24.90
C LYS A 46 -9.74 3.80 24.80
N ALA A 47 -9.17 3.71 23.59
CA ALA A 47 -7.82 3.20 23.39
C ALA A 47 -6.80 3.97 24.24
N THR A 48 -6.87 5.31 24.23
CA THR A 48 -6.02 6.18 25.05
C THR A 48 -6.19 5.93 26.54
N ALA A 49 -7.44 5.84 27.03
CA ALA A 49 -7.74 5.65 28.44
C ALA A 49 -7.19 4.33 28.97
N HIS A 50 -7.30 3.25 28.20
CA HIS A 50 -6.73 1.96 28.56
C HIS A 50 -5.20 1.98 28.51
N ALA A 51 -4.61 2.55 27.47
CA ALA A 51 -3.16 2.61 27.28
C ALA A 51 -2.43 3.41 28.38
N ARG A 52 -3.08 4.40 29.01
CA ARG A 52 -2.52 5.16 30.15
C ARG A 52 -2.17 4.28 31.34
N ASN A 53 -2.82 3.12 31.48
CA ASN A 53 -2.52 2.15 32.53
C ASN A 53 -1.33 1.24 32.18
N CYS A 54 -0.78 1.37 30.96
CA CYS A 54 0.32 0.56 30.43
C CYS A 54 1.42 1.46 29.83
N PRO A 55 2.31 2.06 30.64
CA PRO A 55 3.31 3.02 30.18
C PRO A 55 4.21 2.53 29.04
N ARG A 56 4.50 1.22 28.99
CA ARG A 56 5.32 0.60 27.93
C ARG A 56 4.65 0.61 26.56
N HIS A 57 3.32 0.55 26.52
CA HIS A 57 2.51 0.50 25.28
C HIS A 57 1.91 1.86 24.91
N PHE A 58 1.88 2.80 25.86
CA PHE A 58 1.23 4.10 25.70
C PHE A 58 1.74 4.90 24.48
N ASN A 59 3.06 4.93 24.26
CA ASN A 59 3.64 5.67 23.14
C ASN A 59 3.23 5.08 21.78
N GLU A 60 3.27 3.75 21.65
CA GLU A 60 2.84 3.02 20.44
C GLU A 60 1.37 3.32 20.12
N VAL A 61 0.50 3.32 21.12
CA VAL A 61 -0.93 3.66 20.95
C VAL A 61 -1.09 5.12 20.52
N CYS A 62 -0.40 6.05 21.16
CA CYS A 62 -0.47 7.47 20.80
C CYS A 62 -0.01 7.74 19.37
N GLU A 63 1.05 7.08 18.91
CA GLU A 63 1.53 7.18 17.52
C GLU A 63 0.48 6.68 16.53
N ASN A 64 -0.11 5.51 16.79
CA ASN A 64 -1.14 4.96 15.93
C ASN A 64 -2.44 5.77 15.94
N ILE A 65 -2.80 6.38 17.07
CA ILE A 65 -3.95 7.31 17.13
C ILE A 65 -3.69 8.50 16.19
N LYS A 66 -2.50 9.10 16.22
CA LYS A 66 -2.15 10.21 15.30
C LYS A 66 -2.21 9.79 13.83
N LEU A 67 -1.82 8.54 13.52
CA LEU A 67 -1.88 8.00 12.16
C LEU A 67 -3.32 7.78 11.67
N ILE A 68 -4.20 7.33 12.56
CA ILE A 68 -5.61 7.01 12.24
C ILE A 68 -6.48 8.28 12.24
N SER A 69 -6.10 9.32 12.98
CA SER A 69 -6.75 10.62 12.91
C SER A 69 -6.76 11.17 11.48
N SER A 70 -7.92 11.68 11.05
CA SER A 70 -8.17 12.22 9.70
C SER A 70 -7.51 13.58 9.43
N ASP A 71 -6.58 14.03 10.27
CA ASP A 71 -6.01 15.36 10.14
C ASP A 71 -5.23 15.45 8.81
N GLU A 72 -5.42 16.56 8.09
CA GLU A 72 -4.58 16.86 6.93
C GLU A 72 -3.15 17.11 7.41
N VAL A 73 -2.24 16.22 7.01
CA VAL A 73 -0.82 16.30 7.35
C VAL A 73 -0.03 16.67 6.10
N ASP A 74 0.94 17.57 6.24
CA ASP A 74 1.85 17.94 5.16
C ASP A 74 2.91 16.85 4.90
N LEU A 75 3.64 16.97 3.80
CA LEU A 75 4.64 15.96 3.39
C LEU A 75 5.76 15.79 4.43
N HIS A 76 6.20 16.88 5.05
CA HIS A 76 7.31 16.86 5.99
C HIS A 76 6.93 16.15 7.30
N GLU A 77 5.71 16.41 7.80
CA GLU A 77 5.19 15.71 8.96
C GLU A 77 4.90 14.23 8.66
N LEU A 78 4.43 13.88 7.45
CA LEU A 78 4.32 12.49 7.03
C LEU A 78 5.68 11.77 6.98
N GLN A 79 6.74 12.46 6.52
CA GLN A 79 8.11 11.90 6.53
C GLN A 79 8.61 11.67 7.96
N LYS A 80 8.32 12.57 8.91
CA LYS A 80 8.63 12.37 10.33
C LYS A 80 7.86 11.18 10.91
N GLN A 81 6.58 11.05 10.60
CA GLN A 81 5.76 9.91 11.03
C GLN A 81 6.32 8.59 10.50
N LEU A 82 6.74 8.55 9.23
CA LEU A 82 7.41 7.38 8.66
C LEU A 82 8.74 7.06 9.37
N ALA A 83 9.57 8.07 9.63
CA ALA A 83 10.84 7.90 10.32
C ALA A 83 10.66 7.33 11.74
N LEU A 84 9.72 7.89 12.51
CA LEU A 84 9.36 7.39 13.84
C LEU A 84 8.81 5.97 13.77
N SER A 85 7.93 5.68 12.79
CA SER A 85 7.37 4.34 12.62
C SER A 85 8.46 3.30 12.37
N ARG A 86 9.46 3.62 11.52
CA ARG A 86 10.63 2.76 11.28
C ARG A 86 11.48 2.56 12.53
N GLN A 87 11.74 3.64 13.27
CA GLN A 87 12.51 3.58 14.52
C GLN A 87 11.86 2.65 15.55
N HIS A 88 10.52 2.69 15.64
CA HIS A 88 9.75 1.88 16.58
C HIS A 88 9.28 0.54 16.01
N LYS A 89 9.66 0.19 14.78
CA LYS A 89 9.20 -1.02 14.07
C LYS A 89 7.66 -1.13 14.00
N ASN A 90 6.99 0.01 13.88
CA ASN A 90 5.54 0.09 13.76
C ASN A 90 5.12 -0.15 12.30
N LEU A 91 4.83 -1.42 11.97
CA LEU A 91 4.46 -1.83 10.61
C LEU A 91 3.25 -1.04 10.06
N ARG A 92 2.21 -0.84 10.88
CA ARG A 92 1.02 -0.08 10.50
C ARG A 92 1.40 1.34 10.09
N GLY A 93 2.20 2.01 10.93
CA GLY A 93 2.71 3.35 10.66
C GLY A 93 3.57 3.44 9.41
N GLU A 94 4.43 2.46 9.16
CA GLU A 94 5.24 2.41 7.94
C GLU A 94 4.39 2.32 6.67
N ILE A 95 3.42 1.40 6.63
CA ILE A 95 2.56 1.18 5.46
C ILE A 95 1.69 2.42 5.20
N LEU A 96 1.01 2.92 6.24
CA LEU A 96 0.09 4.05 6.11
C LEU A 96 0.81 5.34 5.76
N SER A 97 1.92 5.66 6.44
CA SER A 97 2.67 6.90 6.17
C SER A 97 3.24 6.86 4.75
N THR A 98 3.80 5.73 4.31
CA THR A 98 4.31 5.61 2.94
C THR A 98 3.19 5.76 1.90
N ARG A 99 2.01 5.19 2.14
CA ARG A 99 0.86 5.37 1.25
C ARG A 99 0.38 6.83 1.19
N ARG A 100 0.26 7.51 2.33
CA ARG A 100 -0.13 8.94 2.38
C ARG A 100 0.89 9.84 1.68
N ILE A 101 2.18 9.55 1.82
CA ILE A 101 3.25 10.26 1.10
C ILE A 101 3.06 10.06 -0.41
N LEU A 102 2.83 8.82 -0.86
CA LEU A 102 2.55 8.54 -2.26
C LEU A 102 1.33 9.29 -2.78
N ASP A 103 0.22 9.30 -2.04
CA ASP A 103 -0.98 10.02 -2.45
C ASP A 103 -0.70 11.53 -2.61
N ARG A 104 0.11 12.14 -1.73
CA ARG A 104 0.50 13.55 -1.85
C ARG A 104 1.39 13.81 -3.08
N LEU A 105 2.39 12.95 -3.31
CA LEU A 105 3.29 13.07 -4.46
C LEU A 105 2.52 12.89 -5.77
N LEU A 106 1.57 11.95 -5.82
CA LEU A 106 0.72 11.69 -6.98
C LEU A 106 -0.35 12.79 -7.18
N ALA A 107 -0.91 13.35 -6.10
CA ALA A 107 -1.89 14.44 -6.18
C ALA A 107 -1.29 15.76 -6.68
N THR A 108 0.02 15.96 -6.47
CA THR A 108 0.75 17.13 -7.01
C THR A 108 0.70 17.16 -8.55
N ASP A 109 0.49 16.02 -9.21
CA ASP A 109 0.34 15.94 -10.67
C ASP A 109 -1.07 16.31 -11.15
N VAL A 110 -2.14 16.07 -10.39
CA VAL A 110 -3.52 16.41 -10.84
C VAL A 110 -3.70 17.91 -11.03
N SER A 111 -3.17 18.73 -10.11
CA SER A 111 -3.18 20.19 -10.25
C SER A 111 -2.26 20.68 -11.39
N MET A 112 -1.17 19.96 -11.66
CA MET A 112 -0.25 20.24 -12.78
C MET A 112 -0.86 19.79 -14.13
N HIS A 113 -1.67 18.74 -14.17
CA HIS A 113 -2.41 18.27 -15.35
C HIS A 113 -3.50 19.25 -15.79
N GLU A 114 -4.21 19.91 -14.87
CA GLU A 114 -5.10 21.04 -15.23
C GLU A 114 -4.32 22.19 -15.88
N SER A 115 -3.09 22.43 -15.41
CA SER A 115 -2.19 23.42 -15.99
C SER A 115 -1.46 22.96 -17.26
N ARG A 116 -1.54 21.69 -17.68
CA ARG A 116 -0.88 21.20 -18.91
C ARG A 116 -1.39 21.89 -20.19
N ARG A 117 -2.54 22.57 -20.14
CA ARG A 117 -2.98 23.47 -21.24
C ARG A 117 -2.20 24.79 -21.28
N ASN A 118 -1.51 25.19 -20.22
CA ASN A 118 -0.80 26.45 -20.11
C ASN A 118 0.60 26.27 -19.49
N ARG A 119 1.58 26.04 -20.37
CA ARG A 119 3.01 26.34 -20.16
C ARG A 119 3.68 25.57 -19.03
N ILE A 120 4.34 24.47 -19.42
CA ILE A 120 5.42 23.82 -18.65
C ILE A 120 6.50 24.87 -18.36
N LYS A 121 6.49 25.42 -17.15
CA LYS A 121 7.54 26.29 -16.62
C LYS A 121 8.06 25.87 -15.26
N ASN A 122 7.56 24.78 -14.69
CA ASN A 122 8.18 24.20 -13.50
C ASN A 122 8.57 22.75 -13.80
N PRO A 123 9.85 22.48 -14.11
CA PRO A 123 10.31 21.10 -14.21
C PRO A 123 10.07 20.43 -12.87
N LEU A 124 9.38 19.28 -12.87
CA LEU A 124 9.35 18.42 -11.69
C LEU A 124 10.79 18.24 -11.21
N ASN A 125 11.07 18.62 -9.96
CA ASN A 125 12.40 18.50 -9.39
C ASN A 125 12.81 17.03 -9.39
N TRP A 126 14.00 16.71 -9.91
CA TRP A 126 14.52 15.33 -9.92
C TRP A 126 14.58 14.72 -8.52
N ILE A 127 14.75 15.55 -7.49
CA ILE A 127 14.66 15.13 -6.09
C ILE A 127 13.26 14.53 -5.82
N SER A 128 12.19 15.21 -6.25
CA SER A 128 10.81 14.73 -6.08
C SER A 128 10.52 13.45 -6.86
N VAL A 129 11.14 13.25 -8.04
CA VAL A 129 11.04 11.98 -8.79
C VAL A 129 11.72 10.84 -8.05
N THR A 130 12.91 11.11 -7.51
CA THR A 130 13.66 10.12 -6.72
C THR A 130 12.89 9.75 -5.46
N GLU A 131 12.27 10.73 -4.79
CA GLU A 131 11.39 10.50 -3.64
C GLU A 131 10.16 9.65 -4.03
N LEU A 132 9.50 9.96 -5.15
CA LEU A 132 8.35 9.18 -5.66
C LEU A 132 8.73 7.71 -5.89
N ILE A 133 9.82 7.47 -6.62
CA ILE A 133 10.35 6.12 -6.88
C ILE A 133 10.66 5.41 -5.57
N HIS A 134 11.32 6.09 -4.63
CA HIS A 134 11.67 5.51 -3.33
C HIS A 134 10.41 5.06 -2.56
N HIS A 135 9.43 5.94 -2.40
CA HIS A 135 8.22 5.64 -1.66
C HIS A 135 7.35 4.57 -2.35
N TRP A 136 7.32 4.57 -3.68
CA TRP A 136 6.63 3.53 -4.45
C TRP A 136 7.22 2.16 -4.16
N ASN A 137 8.55 2.03 -4.26
CA ASN A 137 9.24 0.78 -4.01
C ASN A 137 9.07 0.29 -2.56
N VAL A 138 9.17 1.19 -1.59
CA VAL A 138 8.96 0.86 -0.17
C VAL A 138 7.54 0.35 0.06
N TRP A 139 6.53 1.07 -0.43
CA TRP A 139 5.13 0.67 -0.24
C TRP A 139 4.84 -0.65 -0.95
N LYS A 140 5.23 -0.78 -2.22
CA LYS A 140 5.11 -2.01 -3.01
C LYS A 140 5.70 -3.21 -2.28
N GLN A 141 6.92 -3.08 -1.74
CA GLN A 141 7.59 -4.15 -1.01
C GLN A 141 6.81 -4.60 0.23
N LYS A 142 6.15 -3.68 0.95
CA LYS A 142 5.28 -4.05 2.07
C LYS A 142 4.06 -4.84 1.61
N ILE A 143 3.44 -4.46 0.49
CA ILE A 143 2.31 -5.22 -0.07
C ILE A 143 2.76 -6.59 -0.61
N GLU A 144 3.95 -6.69 -1.21
CA GLU A 144 4.55 -7.98 -1.59
C GLU A 144 4.75 -8.90 -0.38
N THR A 145 5.12 -8.36 0.79
CA THR A 145 5.18 -9.14 2.03
C THR A 145 3.80 -9.52 2.55
N ILE A 146 2.78 -8.68 2.36
CA ILE A 146 1.38 -9.07 2.64
C ILE A 146 0.97 -10.27 1.79
N PHE A 147 1.32 -10.30 0.50
CA PHE A 147 1.03 -11.47 -0.33
C PHE A 147 1.70 -12.74 0.20
N LYS A 148 2.97 -12.67 0.61
CA LYS A 148 3.67 -13.81 1.22
C LYS A 148 2.98 -14.30 2.49
N TYR A 149 2.50 -13.38 3.33
CA TYR A 149 1.69 -13.74 4.50
C TYR A 149 0.39 -14.46 4.07
N LEU A 150 -0.34 -13.93 3.08
CA LEU A 150 -1.58 -14.52 2.60
C LEU A 150 -1.36 -15.91 1.97
N ASP A 151 -0.27 -16.11 1.23
CA ASP A 151 0.15 -17.43 0.72
C ASP A 151 0.38 -18.41 1.88
N SER A 152 1.06 -17.93 2.93
CA SER A 152 1.39 -18.75 4.10
C SER A 152 0.16 -19.25 4.86
N LEU A 153 -0.99 -18.56 4.80
CA LEU A 153 -2.26 -19.05 5.39
C LEU A 153 -2.78 -20.32 4.71
N THR A 154 -2.37 -20.58 3.46
CA THR A 154 -2.77 -21.77 2.69
C THR A 154 -1.73 -22.88 2.72
N GLU A 155 -0.51 -22.57 3.17
CA GLU A 155 0.60 -23.52 3.26
C GLU A 155 0.74 -24.03 4.70
N GLN A 156 0.98 -25.34 4.89
CA GLN A 156 1.12 -25.93 6.22
C GLN A 156 2.46 -25.53 6.86
N GLY A 157 2.50 -24.36 7.50
CA GLY A 157 3.62 -23.92 8.33
C GLY A 157 3.78 -22.41 8.35
N THR A 158 3.44 -21.76 9.46
CA THR A 158 3.60 -20.31 9.59
C THR A 158 4.26 -19.94 10.92
N SER A 159 5.57 -19.70 10.88
CA SER A 159 6.26 -18.86 11.87
C SER A 159 6.94 -17.72 11.12
N GLY A 160 6.66 -16.47 11.50
CA GLY A 160 7.38 -15.29 10.98
C GLY A 160 6.55 -14.10 10.48
N PHE A 161 5.23 -14.21 10.35
CA PHE A 161 4.38 -13.13 9.79
C PHE A 161 3.42 -12.46 10.80
N GLN A 162 3.63 -12.61 12.11
CA GLN A 162 2.66 -12.15 13.12
C GLN A 162 2.26 -10.67 13.01
N GLU A 163 3.20 -9.77 12.73
CA GLU A 163 2.90 -8.34 12.54
C GLU A 163 2.04 -8.09 11.29
N TYR A 164 2.31 -8.82 10.21
CA TYR A 164 1.54 -8.73 8.97
C TYR A 164 0.16 -9.38 9.11
N GLU A 165 0.04 -10.46 9.87
CA GLU A 165 -1.24 -11.05 10.24
C GLU A 165 -2.11 -10.02 10.96
N ASN A 166 -1.60 -9.44 12.05
CA ASN A 166 -2.32 -8.42 12.81
C ASN A 166 -2.72 -7.25 11.91
N PHE A 167 -1.78 -6.71 11.12
CA PHE A 167 -2.08 -5.63 10.19
C PHE A 167 -3.18 -6.00 9.20
N CYS A 168 -3.10 -7.17 8.57
CA CYS A 168 -4.08 -7.58 7.56
C CYS A 168 -5.47 -7.80 8.14
N LEU A 169 -5.56 -8.45 9.31
CA LEU A 169 -6.84 -8.69 9.95
C LEU A 169 -7.52 -7.38 10.37
N GLU A 170 -6.77 -6.46 10.96
CA GLU A 170 -7.28 -5.15 11.33
C GLU A 170 -7.61 -4.30 10.09
N TYR A 171 -6.74 -4.29 9.09
CA TYR A 171 -6.94 -3.54 7.87
C TYR A 171 -8.20 -4.02 7.16
N LEU A 172 -8.45 -5.33 7.05
CA LEU A 172 -9.64 -5.88 6.39
C LEU A 172 -10.90 -5.84 7.27
N GLY A 173 -10.76 -5.47 8.54
CA GLY A 173 -11.87 -5.46 9.49
C GLY A 173 -12.39 -6.87 9.78
N VAL A 174 -11.48 -7.82 9.98
CA VAL A 174 -11.82 -9.22 10.28
C VAL A 174 -11.20 -9.68 11.61
N ARG A 175 -11.84 -10.65 12.25
CA ARG A 175 -11.38 -11.23 13.51
C ARG A 175 -11.36 -12.75 13.43
N LYS A 176 -10.25 -13.35 13.81
CA LYS A 176 -10.13 -14.81 13.89
C LYS A 176 -10.99 -15.34 15.05
N ARG A 177 -11.87 -16.31 14.79
CA ARG A 177 -12.78 -16.88 15.81
C ARG A 177 -12.07 -17.84 16.76
N SER A 178 -11.01 -18.51 16.30
CA SER A 178 -10.19 -19.41 17.11
C SER A 178 -8.73 -19.38 16.66
N ILE A 179 -7.83 -19.93 17.46
CA ILE A 179 -6.39 -19.98 17.13
C ILE A 179 -6.11 -21.04 16.04
N CYS A 180 -7.06 -21.93 15.75
CA CYS A 180 -6.90 -23.03 14.80
C CYS A 180 -6.58 -22.56 13.37
N PRO A 181 -5.85 -23.37 12.57
CA PRO A 181 -5.59 -23.07 11.16
C PRO A 181 -6.88 -22.95 10.32
N ASP A 182 -7.87 -23.80 10.61
CA ASP A 182 -9.18 -23.81 9.94
C ASP A 182 -10.19 -22.84 10.59
N ALA A 183 -9.71 -21.83 11.33
CA ALA A 183 -10.60 -20.91 12.01
C ALA A 183 -11.40 -20.05 11.02
N ASP A 184 -12.69 -19.93 11.27
CA ASP A 184 -13.52 -18.93 10.63
C ASP A 184 -13.08 -17.52 11.04
N TYR A 185 -13.20 -16.58 10.12
CA TYR A 185 -12.97 -15.16 10.33
C TYR A 185 -14.31 -14.45 10.38
N PHE A 186 -14.60 -13.77 11.48
CA PHE A 186 -15.77 -12.91 11.64
C PHE A 186 -15.54 -11.56 10.96
N LEU A 187 -16.54 -11.08 10.21
CA LEU A 187 -16.49 -9.80 9.53
C LEU A 187 -17.03 -8.69 10.44
N LEU A 188 -16.20 -7.69 10.77
CA LEU A 188 -16.65 -6.52 11.53
C LEU A 188 -17.58 -5.63 10.69
N TYR A 189 -17.33 -5.59 9.38
CA TYR A 189 -18.10 -4.82 8.41
C TYR A 189 -18.49 -5.74 7.24
N PRO A 190 -19.63 -6.46 7.30
CA PRO A 190 -20.02 -7.44 6.29
C PRO A 190 -20.30 -6.89 4.88
N ASP A 191 -20.61 -5.60 4.79
CA ASP A 191 -21.11 -4.96 3.57
C ASP A 191 -20.01 -4.22 2.77
N VAL A 192 -18.74 -4.45 3.12
CA VAL A 192 -17.59 -3.72 2.54
C VAL A 192 -17.22 -4.22 1.14
N GLU A 193 -16.56 -3.33 0.39
CA GLU A 193 -16.26 -3.55 -1.03
C GLU A 193 -15.49 -4.85 -1.29
N TRP A 194 -14.50 -5.16 -0.46
CA TRP A 194 -13.64 -6.33 -0.70
C TRP A 194 -14.36 -7.67 -0.47
N VAL A 195 -15.39 -7.75 0.38
CA VAL A 195 -16.13 -9.03 0.58
C VAL A 195 -17.03 -9.36 -0.62
N LYS A 196 -17.30 -8.40 -1.51
CA LYS A 196 -17.96 -8.68 -2.80
C LYS A 196 -17.13 -9.61 -3.69
N TYR A 197 -15.82 -9.71 -3.45
CA TYR A 197 -14.95 -10.65 -4.14
C TYR A 197 -15.06 -12.08 -3.62
N VAL A 198 -15.61 -12.30 -2.43
CA VAL A 198 -15.73 -13.65 -1.87
C VAL A 198 -16.76 -14.43 -2.69
N PRO A 199 -16.42 -15.62 -3.22
CA PRO A 199 -17.39 -16.46 -3.93
C PRO A 199 -18.56 -16.85 -3.02
N ARG A 200 -19.79 -16.48 -3.40
CA ARG A 200 -21.00 -16.75 -2.63
C ARG A 200 -21.77 -17.94 -3.20
N ARG A 201 -22.30 -18.79 -2.31
CA ARG A 201 -23.27 -19.85 -2.65
C ARG A 201 -24.72 -19.40 -2.44
N SER A 202 -24.97 -18.34 -1.68
CA SER A 202 -26.31 -17.80 -1.38
C SER A 202 -26.30 -16.28 -1.26
N GLU A 203 -27.48 -15.66 -1.32
CA GLU A 203 -27.68 -14.21 -1.16
C GLU A 203 -27.67 -13.75 0.32
N VAL A 204 -27.47 -14.66 1.27
CA VAL A 204 -27.50 -14.35 2.71
C VAL A 204 -26.30 -13.48 3.08
N LYS A 205 -26.54 -12.51 3.99
CA LYS A 205 -25.49 -11.67 4.57
C LYS A 205 -24.41 -12.54 5.20
N MET A 206 -23.17 -12.33 4.77
CA MET A 206 -22.05 -13.15 5.21
C MET A 206 -21.49 -12.59 6.51
N GLU A 207 -21.61 -13.32 7.60
CA GLU A 207 -21.09 -12.90 8.92
C GLU A 207 -19.68 -13.43 9.18
N SER A 208 -19.29 -14.49 8.48
CA SER A 208 -17.96 -15.08 8.56
C SER A 208 -17.51 -15.68 7.23
N ILE A 209 -16.19 -15.83 7.09
CA ILE A 209 -15.53 -16.44 5.93
C ILE A 209 -14.43 -17.40 6.39
N ASP A 210 -14.13 -18.40 5.56
CA ASP A 210 -12.99 -19.29 5.80
C ASP A 210 -11.66 -18.67 5.35
N ALA A 211 -10.54 -19.33 5.68
CA ALA A 211 -9.20 -18.84 5.34
C ALA A 211 -8.97 -18.70 3.82
N ASN A 212 -9.48 -19.62 3.00
CA ASN A 212 -9.30 -19.56 1.55
C ASN A 212 -10.09 -18.40 0.94
N GLN A 213 -11.32 -18.18 1.43
CA GLN A 213 -12.15 -17.04 1.06
C GLN A 213 -11.48 -15.71 1.44
N LEU A 214 -10.92 -15.62 2.66
CA LEU A 214 -10.16 -14.45 3.10
C LEU A 214 -8.96 -14.20 2.19
N VAL A 215 -8.13 -15.23 1.95
CA VAL A 215 -6.93 -15.12 1.10
C VAL A 215 -7.29 -14.66 -0.31
N TYR A 216 -8.32 -15.25 -0.92
CA TYR A 216 -8.76 -14.87 -2.25
C TYR A 216 -9.18 -13.39 -2.31
N ALA A 217 -10.07 -12.96 -1.41
CA ALA A 217 -10.62 -11.62 -1.42
C ALA A 217 -9.60 -10.56 -1.02
N ALA A 218 -8.75 -10.85 -0.03
CA ALA A 218 -7.65 -9.99 0.38
C ALA A 218 -6.64 -9.78 -0.76
N LYS A 219 -6.21 -10.86 -1.44
CA LYS A 219 -5.31 -10.75 -2.59
C LYS A 219 -5.90 -9.87 -3.67
N ARG A 220 -7.17 -10.10 -4.01
CA ARG A 220 -7.86 -9.31 -5.03
C ARG A 220 -7.95 -7.83 -4.66
N HIS A 221 -8.24 -7.51 -3.40
CA HIS A 221 -8.24 -6.13 -2.90
C HIS A 221 -6.85 -5.49 -3.02
N TRP A 222 -5.80 -6.14 -2.53
CA TRP A 222 -4.43 -5.60 -2.62
C TRP A 222 -3.93 -5.47 -4.06
N CYS A 223 -4.35 -6.38 -4.95
CA CYS A 223 -4.10 -6.24 -6.39
C CYS A 223 -4.77 -4.98 -6.95
N ALA A 224 -6.03 -4.72 -6.58
CA ALA A 224 -6.74 -3.51 -7.00
C ALA A 224 -6.06 -2.23 -6.49
N GLU A 225 -5.60 -2.23 -5.24
CA GLU A 225 -4.85 -1.12 -4.65
C GLU A 225 -3.51 -0.86 -5.36
N ILE A 226 -2.69 -1.90 -5.55
CA ILE A 226 -1.43 -1.78 -6.31
C ILE A 226 -1.73 -1.27 -7.72
N PHE A 227 -2.78 -1.79 -8.37
CA PHE A 227 -3.11 -1.43 -9.73
C PHE A 227 -3.52 0.04 -9.84
N SER A 228 -4.41 0.50 -8.96
CA SER A 228 -4.87 1.89 -8.91
C SER A 228 -3.73 2.89 -8.68
N VAL A 229 -2.86 2.63 -7.70
CA VAL A 229 -1.71 3.52 -7.41
C VAL A 229 -0.66 3.41 -8.50
N GLY A 230 -0.39 2.19 -8.98
CA GLY A 230 0.65 1.94 -9.98
C GLY A 230 0.36 2.61 -11.31
N LEU A 231 -0.91 2.71 -11.73
CA LEU A 231 -1.28 3.46 -12.92
C LEU A 231 -0.93 4.94 -12.78
N LYS A 232 -1.32 5.58 -11.66
CA LYS A 232 -0.96 6.98 -11.38
C LYS A 232 0.55 7.19 -11.32
N TYR A 233 1.26 6.24 -10.69
CA TYR A 233 2.72 6.25 -10.63
C TYR A 233 3.34 6.18 -12.04
N LEU A 234 2.86 5.28 -12.89
CA LEU A 234 3.32 5.13 -14.28
C LEU A 234 3.08 6.39 -15.11
N GLU A 235 1.89 6.99 -15.01
CA GLU A 235 1.54 8.23 -15.72
C GLU A 235 2.48 9.38 -15.34
N LEU A 236 2.76 9.53 -14.04
CA LEU A 236 3.62 10.58 -13.52
C LEU A 236 5.09 10.37 -13.92
N ILE A 237 5.63 9.16 -13.74
CA ILE A 237 7.03 8.88 -14.08
C ILE A 237 7.27 8.95 -15.60
N GLU A 238 6.29 8.57 -16.43
CA GLU A 238 6.36 8.75 -17.88
C GLU A 238 6.34 10.23 -18.26
N SER A 239 5.47 11.01 -17.64
CA SER A 239 5.41 12.46 -17.87
C SER A 239 6.75 13.12 -17.53
N PHE A 240 7.39 12.69 -16.44
CA PHE A 240 8.73 13.13 -16.11
C PHE A 240 9.76 12.70 -17.16
N ARG A 241 9.71 11.44 -17.63
CA ARG A 241 10.64 10.94 -18.66
C ARG A 241 10.57 11.78 -19.94
N ILE A 242 9.36 12.14 -20.39
CA ILE A 242 9.16 13.01 -21.56
C ILE A 242 9.86 14.36 -21.34
N VAL A 243 9.59 15.01 -20.20
CA VAL A 243 10.22 16.29 -19.84
C VAL A 243 11.75 16.17 -19.73
N ALA A 244 12.26 15.05 -19.21
CA ALA A 244 13.69 14.81 -19.09
C ALA A 244 14.37 14.70 -20.47
N VAL A 245 13.72 14.06 -21.45
CA VAL A 245 14.19 14.00 -22.83
C VAL A 245 14.17 15.39 -23.48
N GLU A 246 13.06 16.12 -23.35
CA GLU A 246 12.90 17.48 -23.92
C GLU A 246 13.96 18.45 -23.39
N ASN A 247 14.29 18.37 -22.11
CA ASN A 247 15.30 19.22 -21.47
C ASN A 247 16.74 18.67 -21.61
N SER A 248 16.97 17.64 -22.43
CA SER A 248 18.29 17.04 -22.65
C SER A 248 18.99 16.63 -21.34
N MET A 249 18.23 16.09 -20.39
CA MET A 249 18.80 15.58 -19.14
C MET A 249 19.80 14.45 -19.40
N PRO A 250 20.76 14.22 -18.50
CA PRO A 250 21.73 13.14 -18.66
C PRO A 250 21.07 11.78 -18.89
N MET A 251 21.59 11.00 -19.84
CA MET A 251 21.04 9.70 -20.23
C MET A 251 20.81 8.75 -19.05
N TYR A 252 21.65 8.78 -18.01
CA TYR A 252 21.47 7.91 -16.84
C TYR A 252 20.14 8.16 -16.12
N ARG A 253 19.63 9.41 -16.10
CA ARG A 253 18.34 9.76 -15.48
C ARG A 253 17.17 9.21 -16.29
N ILE A 254 17.24 9.38 -17.60
CA ILE A 254 16.24 8.86 -18.55
C ILE A 254 16.21 7.33 -18.45
N SER A 255 17.37 6.68 -18.49
CA SER A 255 17.47 5.22 -18.35
C SER A 255 16.92 4.73 -17.01
N GLN A 256 17.19 5.42 -15.89
CA GLN A 256 16.65 5.07 -14.59
C GLN A 256 15.11 5.13 -14.57
N THR A 257 14.52 6.19 -15.13
CA THR A 257 13.06 6.31 -15.22
C THR A 257 12.44 5.21 -16.09
N LEU A 258 13.09 4.84 -17.19
CA LEU A 258 12.64 3.76 -18.06
C LEU A 258 12.66 2.39 -17.38
N ILE A 259 13.68 2.11 -16.57
CA ILE A 259 13.74 0.86 -15.77
C ILE A 259 12.53 0.79 -14.84
N HIS A 260 12.22 1.88 -14.14
CA HIS A 260 11.09 1.90 -13.21
C HIS A 260 9.72 1.85 -13.91
N ILE A 261 9.58 2.46 -15.10
CA ILE A 261 8.39 2.30 -15.95
C ILE A 261 8.20 0.83 -16.32
N PHE A 262 9.27 0.19 -16.80
CA PHE A 262 9.25 -1.21 -17.18
C PHE A 262 8.86 -2.12 -16.01
N GLU A 263 9.52 -1.98 -14.86
CA GLU A 263 9.25 -2.76 -13.65
C GLU A 263 7.81 -2.59 -13.16
N ALA A 264 7.31 -1.35 -13.12
CA ALA A 264 5.95 -1.06 -12.69
C ALA A 264 4.92 -1.62 -13.69
N ALA A 265 5.13 -1.43 -15.00
CA ALA A 265 4.23 -1.97 -16.02
C ALA A 265 4.16 -3.51 -15.96
N GLN A 266 5.30 -4.18 -15.79
CA GLN A 266 5.34 -5.64 -15.61
C GLN A 266 4.57 -6.09 -14.36
N LEU A 267 4.79 -5.43 -13.23
CA LEU A 267 4.05 -5.70 -12.00
C LEU A 267 2.54 -5.57 -12.24
N LEU A 268 2.11 -4.47 -12.87
CA LEU A 268 0.70 -4.23 -13.13
C LEU A 268 0.06 -5.27 -14.06
N ILE A 269 0.78 -5.75 -15.07
CA ILE A 269 0.32 -6.87 -15.90
C ILE A 269 0.16 -8.14 -15.06
N ILE A 270 1.07 -8.44 -14.14
CA ILE A 270 0.94 -9.60 -13.25
C ILE A 270 -0.30 -9.45 -12.36
N GLN A 271 -0.49 -8.29 -11.73
CA GLN A 271 -1.62 -8.06 -10.83
C GLN A 271 -2.97 -7.94 -11.55
N SER A 272 -2.98 -7.52 -12.82
CA SER A 272 -4.18 -7.43 -13.64
C SER A 272 -4.94 -8.76 -13.76
N ARG A 273 -4.24 -9.91 -13.62
CA ARG A 273 -4.84 -11.25 -13.67
C ARG A 273 -5.89 -11.48 -12.58
N TYR A 274 -5.84 -10.72 -11.50
CA TYR A 274 -6.81 -10.75 -10.41
C TYR A 274 -7.98 -9.77 -10.63
N LEU A 275 -7.95 -8.95 -11.69
CA LEU A 275 -8.86 -7.84 -11.93
C LEU A 275 -9.58 -8.01 -13.28
N THR A 276 -10.91 -8.17 -13.23
CA THR A 276 -11.73 -8.30 -14.45
C THR A 276 -11.76 -7.03 -15.32
N GLN A 277 -11.47 -5.86 -14.75
CA GLN A 277 -11.55 -4.55 -15.44
C GLN A 277 -10.22 -4.12 -16.08
N ALA A 278 -9.15 -4.89 -15.95
CA ALA A 278 -7.83 -4.47 -16.40
C ALA A 278 -7.60 -4.62 -17.92
N ASN A 279 -8.51 -5.30 -18.64
CA ASN A 279 -8.37 -5.61 -20.07
C ASN A 279 -8.17 -4.38 -20.96
N ASP A 280 -8.83 -3.26 -20.64
CA ASP A 280 -8.77 -2.04 -21.44
C ASP A 280 -7.41 -1.32 -21.31
N VAL A 281 -6.68 -1.58 -20.21
CA VAL A 281 -5.41 -0.91 -19.90
C VAL A 281 -4.19 -1.76 -20.30
N LEU A 282 -4.38 -3.06 -20.50
CA LEU A 282 -3.31 -4.00 -20.91
C LEU A 282 -2.53 -3.55 -22.15
N PRO A 283 -3.15 -3.09 -23.25
CA PRO A 283 -2.41 -2.64 -24.42
C PRO A 283 -1.47 -1.46 -24.11
N SER A 284 -1.90 -0.51 -23.28
CA SER A 284 -1.06 0.62 -22.85
C SER A 284 0.12 0.15 -21.97
N LEU A 285 -0.11 -0.82 -21.08
CA LEU A 285 0.96 -1.41 -20.26
C LEU A 285 1.99 -2.15 -21.12
N MET A 286 1.55 -2.89 -22.14
CA MET A 286 2.45 -3.54 -23.09
C MET A 286 3.28 -2.51 -23.87
N ASN A 287 2.68 -1.40 -24.28
CA ASN A 287 3.40 -0.32 -24.94
C ASN A 287 4.51 0.28 -24.05
N TYR A 288 4.26 0.48 -22.75
CA TYR A 288 5.31 0.91 -21.81
C TYR A 288 6.50 -0.06 -21.77
N ILE A 289 6.23 -1.36 -21.77
CA ILE A 289 7.25 -2.42 -21.77
C ILE A 289 8.06 -2.37 -23.07
N ASP A 290 7.38 -2.38 -24.22
CA ASP A 290 8.02 -2.40 -25.53
C ASP A 290 8.86 -1.15 -25.77
N HIS A 291 8.33 0.03 -25.42
CA HIS A 291 9.04 1.29 -25.52
C HIS A 291 10.31 1.30 -24.65
N SER A 292 10.19 0.86 -23.40
CA SER A 292 11.32 0.83 -22.47
C SER A 292 12.38 -0.18 -22.91
N ALA A 293 11.98 -1.38 -23.34
CA ALA A 293 12.90 -2.40 -23.84
C ALA A 293 13.65 -1.93 -25.08
N ARG A 294 12.96 -1.26 -26.02
CA ARG A 294 13.57 -0.72 -27.24
C ARG A 294 14.63 0.32 -26.93
N ILE A 295 14.39 1.22 -25.98
CA ILE A 295 15.35 2.27 -25.62
C ILE A 295 16.50 1.71 -24.79
N LEU A 296 16.25 0.78 -23.86
CA LEU A 296 17.29 0.23 -22.98
C LEU A 296 18.19 -0.80 -23.68
N SER A 297 17.69 -1.55 -24.66
CA SER A 297 18.43 -2.65 -25.29
C SER A 297 19.79 -2.25 -25.90
N PRO A 298 19.94 -1.13 -26.64
CA PRO A 298 21.24 -0.76 -27.20
C PRO A 298 22.28 -0.46 -26.11
N PHE A 299 21.84 0.06 -24.96
CA PHE A 299 22.73 0.37 -23.83
C PHE A 299 23.16 -0.89 -23.08
N LEU A 300 22.26 -1.87 -22.91
CA LEU A 300 22.60 -3.16 -22.33
C LEU A 300 23.59 -3.93 -23.22
N PHE A 301 23.35 -3.98 -24.54
CA PHE A 301 24.26 -4.64 -25.48
C PHE A 301 25.61 -3.89 -25.63
N SER A 302 25.64 -2.56 -25.51
CA SER A 302 26.92 -1.82 -25.52
C SER A 302 27.80 -2.06 -24.28
N ARG A 303 27.19 -2.44 -23.15
CA ARG A 303 27.88 -2.68 -21.87
C ARG A 303 28.41 -4.11 -21.75
N PHE A 304 27.77 -5.06 -22.42
CA PHE A 304 28.23 -6.46 -22.52
C PHE A 304 29.04 -6.76 -23.79
N GLY A 305 28.96 -5.94 -24.84
CA GLY A 305 29.67 -6.12 -26.11
C GLY A 305 31.06 -5.47 -26.21
N LYS A 306 31.66 -5.06 -25.09
CA LYS A 306 33.00 -4.42 -25.06
C LYS A 306 34.06 -5.18 -24.25
N GLN A 307 33.77 -6.38 -23.74
CA GLN A 307 34.76 -7.16 -22.98
C GLN A 307 35.30 -8.42 -23.65
N GLU A 308 34.87 -8.74 -24.86
CA GLU A 308 35.54 -9.73 -25.70
C GLU A 308 35.54 -9.21 -27.14
N ILE A 309 36.56 -9.57 -27.91
CA ILE A 309 36.94 -8.99 -29.21
C ILE A 309 37.82 -7.73 -29.04
N TYR A 310 39.04 -7.92 -28.53
CA TYR A 310 40.32 -7.52 -29.13
C TYR A 310 41.42 -7.75 -28.09
N GLY A 311 42.16 -8.84 -28.25
CA GLY A 311 43.28 -9.21 -27.41
C GLY A 311 43.84 -10.57 -27.84
N VAL A 312 44.47 -10.58 -29.01
CA VAL A 312 45.49 -11.57 -29.40
C VAL A 312 46.69 -11.40 -28.47
#